data_AF-A0A2K6PSR2-F1
#
_entry.id   AF-A0A2K6PSR2-F1
#
_cell.length_a   1.000
_cell.length_b   1.000
_cell.length_c   1.000
_cell.angle_alpha   90.00
_cell.angle_beta   90.00
_cell.angle_gamma   90.00
#
_symmetry.space_group_name_H-M   'P 1'
#
loop_
_entity.id
_entity.type
_entity.pdbx_description
1 polymer ?
#
loop_
_entity_poly.entity_id
_entity_poly.type
_entity_poly.pdbx_seq_one_letter_code
_entity_poly.pdbx_strand_id
1 'polypeptide(L)'
;LPACTQMIFVNRSLALGKIRCFGFDMDYTLAAYKSPAYEALAFQLLLELLVLCHPALILPLTVPPTPIHRGLLFNALYGNLLKVDAHGNVLLGAHGFTFLSEAEIWSFYPNKFIQRDDLQRFHILNTLFSLPETYLYACLVDFFSGCSHYTNCDTSYQHGNLFIETHTALCSLLQGCLKKTLEDFEKYVEKDPRLPILLGKMKEAGKVFLATNSSYNYTDAITTYLFSISEESAEASVRPWRSYFDLIVVDMQKPRFFAEGVVLRQVNMDSGKLRVGTYTGSHQHCAVYSGGSSDMVCELLGVQGKDILYIGDHIFGDILKSKKQQGWQTCLVVSESWELDIWAWEKERLEELKRPDTHLADIYQHMDESSCELQVINFTKREIQMPHESVMEQERASLDPASCLLSCSQRVPVPPLAFWGLT
;
A
#
# COMPACT_ATOMS: atom_id res chain seq x y z
N LEU A 1 -16.88 -7.66 -24.61
CA LEU A 1 -16.70 -7.71 -23.15
C LEU A 1 -16.17 -6.33 -22.72
N PRO A 2 -16.64 -5.73 -21.61
CA PRO A 2 -16.01 -4.52 -21.10
C PRO A 2 -14.50 -4.78 -20.87
N ALA A 3 -13.68 -3.73 -20.97
CA ALA A 3 -12.27 -3.83 -20.61
C ALA A 3 -12.14 -4.37 -19.19
N CYS A 4 -11.12 -5.20 -18.92
CA CYS A 4 -10.91 -5.84 -17.62
C CYS A 4 -10.89 -4.81 -16.47
N THR A 5 -10.46 -3.58 -16.78
CA THR A 5 -10.38 -2.40 -15.91
C THR A 5 -11.73 -1.84 -15.42
N GLN A 6 -12.87 -2.34 -15.89
CA GLN A 6 -14.22 -1.88 -15.47
C GLN A 6 -15.01 -2.93 -14.68
N MET A 7 -14.37 -4.03 -14.27
CA MET A 7 -15.04 -5.12 -13.54
C MET A 7 -14.87 -5.00 -12.03
N ILE A 8 -15.86 -5.49 -11.28
CA ILE A 8 -15.73 -5.75 -9.83
C ILE A 8 -15.47 -7.24 -9.66
N PHE A 9 -14.28 -7.60 -9.16
CA PHE A 9 -13.92 -8.99 -8.90
C PHE A 9 -14.54 -9.49 -7.59
N VAL A 10 -14.94 -10.76 -7.56
CA VAL A 10 -15.72 -11.34 -6.47
C VAL A 10 -15.02 -12.54 -5.87
N ASN A 11 -14.51 -12.39 -4.64
CA ASN A 11 -13.94 -13.50 -3.86
C ASN A 11 -15.01 -14.31 -3.11
N ARG A 12 -16.10 -13.66 -2.69
CA ARG A 12 -17.24 -14.27 -1.98
C ARG A 12 -18.53 -13.65 -2.47
N SER A 13 -19.56 -14.47 -2.69
CA SER A 13 -20.86 -14.01 -3.16
C SER A 13 -21.45 -12.96 -2.21
N LEU A 14 -21.91 -11.84 -2.78
CA LEU A 14 -22.52 -10.73 -2.05
C LEU A 14 -23.81 -10.33 -2.76
N ALA A 15 -24.93 -10.40 -2.04
CA ALA A 15 -26.22 -9.94 -2.55
C ALA A 15 -26.39 -8.45 -2.24
N LEU A 16 -26.14 -7.59 -3.24
CA LEU A 16 -26.11 -6.14 -3.03
C LEU A 16 -27.43 -5.58 -2.48
N GLY A 17 -28.57 -6.17 -2.84
CA GLY A 17 -29.88 -5.79 -2.30
C GLY A 17 -30.09 -6.07 -0.80
N LYS A 18 -29.15 -6.75 -0.13
CA LYS A 18 -29.14 -6.91 1.34
C LYS A 18 -28.28 -5.87 2.05
N ILE A 19 -27.48 -5.11 1.30
CA ILE A 19 -26.67 -4.03 1.88
C ILE A 19 -27.58 -2.85 2.16
N ARG A 20 -27.56 -2.38 3.41
CA ARG A 20 -28.35 -1.23 3.85
C ARG A 20 -27.48 0.01 4.07
N CYS A 21 -26.16 -0.18 4.12
CA CYS A 21 -25.23 0.89 4.39
C CYS A 21 -23.90 0.72 3.63
N PHE A 22 -23.45 1.80 3.00
CA PHE A 22 -22.19 1.90 2.28
C PHE A 22 -21.22 2.78 3.05
N GLY A 23 -20.07 2.23 3.42
CA GLY A 23 -19.03 2.96 4.13
C GLY A 23 -17.79 3.13 3.27
N PHE A 24 -17.16 4.29 3.36
CA PHE A 24 -15.98 4.62 2.57
C PHE A 24 -14.83 5.07 3.46
N ASP A 25 -13.61 4.63 3.14
CA ASP A 25 -12.40 5.40 3.44
C ASP A 25 -12.23 6.57 2.46
N MET A 26 -11.36 7.53 2.77
CA MET A 26 -11.09 8.67 1.90
C MET A 26 -9.83 8.48 1.04
N ASP A 27 -8.67 8.44 1.68
CA ASP A 27 -7.37 8.44 1.02
C ASP A 27 -7.17 7.14 0.22
N TYR A 28 -6.70 7.24 -1.03
CA TYR A 28 -6.59 6.12 -1.99
C TYR A 28 -7.88 5.31 -2.26
N THR A 29 -9.02 5.76 -1.73
CA THR A 29 -10.33 5.12 -1.90
C THR A 29 -11.30 6.03 -2.65
N LEU A 30 -11.69 7.17 -2.07
CA LEU A 30 -12.44 8.22 -2.75
C LEU A 30 -11.49 9.20 -3.45
N ALA A 31 -10.37 9.52 -2.79
CA ALA A 31 -9.32 10.40 -3.27
C ALA A 31 -8.13 9.55 -3.77
N ALA A 32 -8.14 9.19 -5.05
CA ALA A 32 -6.99 8.54 -5.66
C ALA A 32 -5.91 9.60 -5.95
N TYR A 33 -4.67 9.34 -5.53
CA TYR A 33 -3.55 10.25 -5.78
C TYR A 33 -2.85 9.89 -7.10
N LYS A 34 -2.37 10.91 -7.82
CA LYS A 34 -1.74 10.75 -9.14
C LYS A 34 -0.35 10.17 -9.02
N SER A 35 -0.13 9.03 -9.66
CA SER A 35 1.19 8.38 -9.74
C SER A 35 1.94 8.79 -11.02
N PRO A 36 3.26 9.05 -10.99
CA PRO A 36 4.17 9.02 -9.84
C PRO A 36 4.29 10.37 -9.11
N ALA A 37 3.43 11.35 -9.42
CA ALA A 37 3.59 12.73 -8.96
C ALA A 37 3.48 12.85 -7.43
N TYR A 38 2.55 12.13 -6.82
CA TYR A 38 2.35 12.13 -5.37
C TYR A 38 3.47 11.41 -4.63
N GLU A 39 3.91 10.26 -5.13
CA GLU A 39 5.01 9.49 -4.58
C GLU A 39 6.33 10.28 -4.67
N ALA A 40 6.55 10.98 -5.78
CA ALA A 40 7.70 11.88 -5.95
C ALA A 40 7.70 13.02 -4.92
N LEU A 41 6.54 13.64 -4.67
CA LEU A 41 6.38 14.67 -3.65
C LEU A 41 6.70 14.13 -2.25
N ALA A 42 6.12 12.98 -1.91
CA ALA A 42 6.35 12.33 -0.62
C ALA A 42 7.82 11.94 -0.45
N PHE A 43 8.46 11.43 -1.50
CA PHE A 43 9.88 11.09 -1.49
C PHE A 43 10.78 12.32 -1.31
N GLN A 44 10.48 13.44 -1.99
CA GLN A 44 11.23 14.69 -1.81
C GLN A 44 11.15 15.21 -0.38
N LEU A 45 9.96 15.20 0.22
CA LEU A 45 9.77 15.60 1.61
C LEU A 45 10.50 14.66 2.60
N LEU A 46 10.57 13.37 2.31
CA LEU A 46 11.36 12.40 3.09
C LEU A 46 12.84 12.77 3.07
N LEU A 47 13.37 13.09 1.89
CA LEU A 47 14.77 13.50 1.75
C LEU A 47 15.05 14.80 2.52
N GLU A 48 14.17 15.80 2.44
CA GLU A 48 14.30 17.04 3.21
C GLU A 48 14.38 16.77 4.72
N LEU A 49 13.54 15.88 5.25
CA LEU A 49 13.56 15.50 6.67
C LEU A 49 14.84 14.72 7.06
N LEU A 50 15.31 13.82 6.19
CA LEU A 50 16.53 13.07 6.42
C LEU A 50 17.78 13.95 6.43
N VAL A 51 17.86 14.94 5.55
CA VAL A 51 19.00 15.88 5.50
C VAL A 51 19.11 16.67 6.81
N LEU A 52 17.99 17.00 7.46
CA LEU A 52 18.00 17.66 8.77
C LEU A 52 18.59 16.77 9.87
N CYS A 53 18.35 15.46 9.80
CA CYS A 53 18.83 14.50 10.80
C CYS A 53 20.27 14.05 10.51
N HIS A 54 20.63 13.93 9.22
CA HIS A 54 21.92 13.42 8.76
C HIS A 54 22.47 14.24 7.58
N PRO A 55 23.07 15.43 7.84
CA PRO A 55 23.54 16.33 6.80
C PRO A 55 24.67 15.74 5.93
N ALA A 56 25.39 14.72 6.43
CA ALA A 56 26.43 14.02 5.69
C ALA A 56 25.86 13.06 4.62
N LEU A 57 24.58 12.71 4.71
CA LEU A 57 23.83 12.01 3.66
C LEU A 57 23.34 13.04 2.63
N ILE A 58 24.26 13.73 1.97
CA ILE A 58 23.93 14.60 0.83
C ILE A 58 23.63 13.67 -0.35
N LEU A 59 22.39 13.20 -0.41
CA LEU A 59 21.94 12.18 -1.33
C LEU A 59 21.66 12.79 -2.72
N PRO A 60 22.29 12.30 -3.80
CA PRO A 60 21.82 12.51 -5.18
C PRO A 60 20.65 11.56 -5.49
N LEU A 61 19.76 11.29 -4.53
CA LEU A 61 18.65 10.37 -4.76
C LEU A 61 17.59 11.04 -5.61
N THR A 62 17.44 10.51 -6.82
CA THR A 62 16.33 10.84 -7.71
C THR A 62 15.12 9.98 -7.40
N VAL A 63 13.95 10.48 -7.77
CA VAL A 63 12.68 9.72 -7.78
C VAL A 63 12.92 8.37 -8.47
N PRO A 64 12.36 7.26 -7.95
CA PRO A 64 12.54 5.95 -8.54
C PRO A 64 12.12 5.96 -10.01
N PRO A 65 12.94 5.42 -10.93
CA PRO A 65 12.60 5.37 -12.35
C PRO A 65 11.59 4.25 -12.65
N THR A 66 11.33 3.35 -11.70
CA THR A 66 10.42 2.21 -11.83
C THR A 66 9.36 2.20 -10.72
N PRO A 67 8.12 1.73 -10.99
CA PRO A 67 7.09 1.58 -9.98
C PRO A 67 7.54 0.60 -8.90
N ILE A 68 7.26 0.95 -7.65
CA ILE A 68 7.56 0.11 -6.49
C ILE A 68 6.30 -0.63 -6.10
N HIS A 69 6.46 -1.89 -5.72
CA HIS A 69 5.34 -2.75 -5.36
C HIS A 69 4.98 -2.62 -3.89
N ARG A 70 3.68 -2.63 -3.62
CA ARG A 70 3.12 -2.66 -2.28
C ARG A 70 3.19 -4.09 -1.72
N GLY A 71 3.16 -4.22 -0.39
CA GLY A 71 3.09 -5.51 0.29
C GLY A 71 4.45 -6.14 0.60
N LEU A 72 5.55 -5.42 0.42
CA LEU A 72 6.87 -5.84 0.87
C LEU A 72 6.98 -5.78 2.39
N LEU A 73 7.87 -6.60 2.94
CA LEU A 73 8.28 -6.53 4.34
C LEU A 73 9.72 -6.04 4.42
N PHE A 74 9.96 -5.02 5.23
CA PHE A 74 11.30 -4.59 5.59
C PHE A 74 11.73 -5.27 6.88
N ASN A 75 12.85 -5.98 6.83
CA ASN A 75 13.50 -6.58 7.98
C ASN A 75 14.49 -5.58 8.59
N ALA A 76 14.10 -4.94 9.69
CA ALA A 76 14.90 -3.92 10.36
C ALA A 76 16.22 -4.47 10.93
N LEU A 77 16.32 -5.78 11.19
CA LEU A 77 17.54 -6.40 11.71
C LEU A 77 18.63 -6.49 10.62
N TYR A 78 18.26 -6.90 9.41
CA TYR A 78 19.23 -7.15 8.33
C TYR A 78 19.20 -6.10 7.21
N GLY A 79 18.26 -5.16 7.23
CA GLY A 79 18.10 -4.18 6.15
C GLY A 79 17.58 -4.78 4.83
N ASN A 80 16.91 -5.93 4.90
CA ASN A 80 16.44 -6.64 3.70
C ASN A 80 14.97 -6.30 3.42
N LEU A 81 14.65 -6.04 2.16
CA LEU A 81 13.27 -6.05 1.66
C LEU A 81 12.91 -7.47 1.25
N LEU A 82 11.73 -7.94 1.64
CA LEU A 82 11.26 -9.30 1.43
C LEU A 82 9.87 -9.30 0.82
N LYS A 83 9.62 -10.23 -0.10
CA LYS A 83 8.29 -10.62 -0.53
C LYS A 83 8.04 -12.02 -0.05
N VAL A 84 6.90 -12.20 0.62
CA VAL A 84 6.58 -13.44 1.32
C VAL A 84 5.16 -13.88 0.97
N ASP A 85 4.94 -15.17 1.03
CA ASP A 85 3.61 -15.74 0.83
C ASP A 85 2.70 -15.55 2.08
N ALA A 86 1.48 -16.08 1.99
CA ALA A 86 0.51 -16.04 3.08
C ALA A 86 0.98 -16.78 4.36
N HIS A 87 1.91 -17.72 4.24
CA HIS A 87 2.43 -18.52 5.34
C HIS A 87 3.70 -17.93 5.95
N GLY A 88 4.33 -16.95 5.30
CA GLY A 88 5.59 -16.35 5.76
C GLY A 88 6.82 -16.97 5.11
N ASN A 89 6.66 -17.79 4.07
CA ASN A 89 7.79 -18.27 3.28
C ASN A 89 8.33 -17.13 2.41
N VAL A 90 9.65 -17.00 2.35
CA VAL A 90 10.33 -15.98 1.56
C VAL A 90 10.34 -16.39 0.09
N LEU A 91 9.67 -15.60 -0.74
CA LEU A 91 9.64 -15.76 -2.19
C LEU A 91 10.83 -15.03 -2.83
N LEU A 92 11.04 -13.78 -2.42
CA LEU A 92 12.12 -12.93 -2.91
C LEU A 92 12.69 -12.08 -1.78
N GLY A 93 13.97 -11.74 -1.90
CA GLY A 93 14.63 -10.81 -0.99
C GLY A 93 15.61 -9.91 -1.74
N ALA A 94 15.78 -8.67 -1.26
CA ALA A 94 16.81 -7.76 -1.73
C ALA A 94 17.47 -7.05 -0.55
N HIS A 95 18.77 -6.82 -0.68
CA HIS A 95 19.56 -5.96 0.20
C HIS A 95 19.97 -4.72 -0.59
N GLY A 96 19.38 -3.57 -0.26
CA GLY A 96 19.48 -2.37 -1.09
C GLY A 96 18.88 -2.61 -2.48
N PHE A 97 19.66 -2.38 -3.54
CA PHE A 97 19.25 -2.69 -4.91
C PHE A 97 19.74 -4.05 -5.42
N THR A 98 20.37 -4.86 -4.57
CA THR A 98 20.87 -6.19 -4.95
C THR A 98 19.90 -7.26 -4.47
N PHE A 99 19.33 -8.02 -5.40
CA PHE A 99 18.54 -9.21 -5.06
C PHE A 99 19.42 -10.29 -4.42
N LEU A 100 18.88 -10.93 -3.39
CA LEU A 100 19.51 -12.04 -2.69
C LEU A 100 19.34 -13.32 -3.50
N SER A 101 20.44 -14.04 -3.67
CA SER A 101 20.44 -15.41 -4.17
C SER A 101 19.76 -16.37 -3.19
N GLU A 102 19.38 -17.54 -3.67
CA GLU A 102 18.78 -18.57 -2.83
C GLU A 102 19.67 -18.92 -1.62
N ALA A 103 20.99 -19.05 -1.83
CA ALA A 103 21.94 -19.35 -0.77
C ALA A 103 22.01 -18.24 0.30
N GLU A 104 21.95 -16.98 -0.11
CA GLU A 104 21.92 -15.84 0.82
C GLU A 104 20.61 -15.78 1.59
N ILE A 105 19.47 -16.07 0.94
CA ILE A 105 18.17 -16.18 1.62
C ILE A 105 18.23 -17.28 2.69
N TRP A 106 18.80 -18.44 2.40
CA TRP A 106 18.97 -19.52 3.38
C TRP A 106 19.89 -19.13 4.54
N SER A 107 20.92 -18.32 4.28
CA SER A 107 21.83 -17.81 5.30
C SER A 107 21.12 -16.85 6.26
N PHE A 108 20.40 -15.84 5.73
CA PHE A 108 19.68 -14.86 6.55
C PHE A 108 18.43 -15.44 7.21
N TYR A 109 17.72 -16.33 6.51
CA TYR A 109 16.44 -16.90 6.93
C TYR A 109 16.51 -18.44 6.89
N PRO A 110 17.05 -19.08 7.94
CA PRO A 110 17.00 -20.53 8.06
C PRO A 110 15.54 -21.01 7.96
N ASN A 111 15.30 -22.02 7.13
CA ASN A 111 13.97 -22.52 6.72
C ASN A 111 13.21 -21.66 5.70
N LYS A 112 13.83 -20.62 5.11
CA LYS A 112 13.18 -19.68 4.18
C LYS A 112 11.86 -19.13 4.72
N PHE A 113 11.77 -18.95 6.03
CA PHE A 113 10.54 -18.62 6.73
C PHE A 113 10.74 -17.46 7.69
N ILE A 114 9.73 -16.59 7.79
CA ILE A 114 9.70 -15.50 8.76
C ILE A 114 8.42 -15.51 9.59
N GLN A 115 8.56 -15.12 10.86
CA GLN A 115 7.43 -14.88 11.76
C GLN A 115 6.90 -13.46 11.52
N ARG A 116 5.93 -13.32 10.62
CA ARG A 116 5.35 -12.03 10.21
C ARG A 116 4.74 -11.21 11.37
N ASP A 117 4.37 -11.88 12.45
CA ASP A 117 3.77 -11.25 13.64
C ASP A 117 4.81 -10.56 14.55
N ASP A 118 6.12 -10.75 14.29
CA ASP A 118 7.19 -10.01 14.96
C ASP A 118 7.32 -8.59 14.39
N LEU A 119 6.38 -7.72 14.81
CA LEU A 119 6.27 -6.33 14.35
C LEU A 119 7.43 -5.43 14.80
N GLN A 120 8.28 -5.88 15.72
CA GLN A 120 9.49 -5.14 16.10
C GLN A 120 10.60 -5.34 15.07
N ARG A 121 10.61 -6.48 14.39
CA ARG A 121 11.62 -6.83 13.39
C ARG A 121 11.14 -6.58 11.96
N PHE A 122 9.89 -6.90 11.68
CA PHE A 122 9.34 -6.86 10.32
C PHE A 122 8.29 -5.76 10.19
N HIS A 123 8.58 -4.79 9.32
CA HIS A 123 7.66 -3.71 8.98
C HIS A 123 6.95 -4.05 7.67
N ILE A 124 5.61 -4.08 7.70
CA ILE A 124 4.81 -4.45 6.53
C ILE A 124 4.36 -3.19 5.78
N LEU A 125 4.79 -3.05 4.54
CA LEU A 125 4.61 -1.86 3.70
C LEU A 125 3.39 -2.04 2.79
N ASN A 126 2.20 -2.05 3.40
CA ASN A 126 0.93 -2.48 2.78
C ASN A 126 0.07 -1.35 2.18
N THR A 127 0.52 -0.09 2.20
CA THR A 127 -0.25 1.06 1.70
C THR A 127 0.48 1.73 0.54
N LEU A 128 -0.22 2.47 -0.30
CA LEU A 128 0.44 3.25 -1.34
C LEU A 128 1.27 4.40 -0.74
N PHE A 129 0.90 4.88 0.46
CA PHE A 129 1.71 5.80 1.25
C PHE A 129 3.07 5.26 1.66
N SER A 130 3.24 3.93 1.75
CA SER A 130 4.53 3.33 2.12
C SER A 130 5.48 3.17 0.94
N LEU A 131 5.08 3.39 -0.31
CA LEU A 131 5.98 3.23 -1.47
C LEU A 131 7.23 4.12 -1.41
N PRO A 132 7.14 5.42 -1.06
CA PRO A 132 8.32 6.27 -0.91
C PRO A 132 9.26 5.79 0.21
N GLU A 133 8.70 5.27 1.31
CA GLU A 133 9.47 4.71 2.42
C GLU A 133 10.18 3.42 2.00
N THR A 134 9.48 2.52 1.29
CA THR A 134 10.07 1.30 0.72
C THR A 134 11.29 1.63 -0.14
N TYR A 135 11.17 2.63 -1.02
CA TYR A 135 12.29 3.06 -1.86
C TYR A 135 13.45 3.57 -1.03
N LEU A 136 13.14 4.43 -0.07
CA LEU A 136 14.13 5.06 0.77
C LEU A 136 14.94 4.02 1.56
N TYR A 137 14.29 2.98 2.08
CA TYR A 137 15.00 1.87 2.73
C TYR A 137 15.97 1.18 1.80
N ALA A 138 15.58 0.89 0.55
CA ALA A 138 16.50 0.33 -0.43
C ALA A 138 17.68 1.27 -0.71
N CYS A 139 17.43 2.57 -0.90
CA CYS A 139 18.46 3.57 -1.13
C CYS A 139 19.46 3.68 0.02
N LEU A 140 18.97 3.74 1.26
CA LEU A 140 19.80 3.86 2.45
C LEU A 140 20.68 2.62 2.61
N VAL A 141 20.09 1.42 2.50
CA VAL A 141 20.84 0.16 2.63
C VAL A 141 21.90 0.05 1.54
N ASP A 142 21.58 0.37 0.28
CA ASP A 142 22.53 0.37 -0.83
C ASP A 142 23.70 1.35 -0.60
N PHE A 143 23.37 2.57 -0.16
CA PHE A 143 24.36 3.61 0.13
C PHE A 143 25.34 3.18 1.23
N PHE A 144 24.84 2.66 2.36
CA PHE A 144 25.70 2.24 3.45
C PHE A 144 26.48 0.97 3.13
N SER A 145 25.91 0.04 2.37
CA SER A 145 26.59 -1.18 1.90
C SER A 145 27.81 -0.84 1.03
N GLY A 146 27.69 0.20 0.19
CA GLY A 146 28.72 0.61 -0.77
C GLY A 146 29.79 1.56 -0.21
N CYS A 147 29.64 2.06 1.02
CA CYS A 147 30.51 3.09 1.56
C CYS A 147 31.61 2.49 2.46
N SER A 148 32.88 2.61 2.04
CA SER A 148 34.06 2.06 2.75
C SER A 148 34.31 2.65 4.14
N HIS A 149 33.65 3.76 4.48
CA HIS A 149 33.71 4.38 5.81
C HIS A 149 32.82 3.67 6.84
N TYR A 150 31.94 2.76 6.41
CA TYR A 150 31.02 2.04 7.27
C TYR A 150 31.35 0.55 7.26
N THR A 151 31.40 -0.06 8.43
CA THR A 151 31.65 -1.49 8.57
C THR A 151 30.31 -2.22 8.59
N ASN A 152 30.06 -3.06 7.58
CA ASN A 152 28.96 -4.02 7.59
C ASN A 152 29.20 -5.00 8.76
N CYS A 153 28.36 -5.02 9.78
CA CYS A 153 28.37 -6.10 10.77
C CYS A 153 27.21 -7.06 10.50
N ASP A 154 27.43 -8.35 10.80
CA ASP A 154 26.50 -9.46 10.49
C ASP A 154 25.08 -9.29 11.05
N THR A 155 24.88 -8.39 12.01
CA THR A 155 23.58 -8.13 12.66
C THR A 155 23.11 -6.69 12.58
N SER A 156 23.88 -5.77 11.98
CA SER A 156 23.54 -4.33 11.89
C SER A 156 24.66 -3.50 11.28
N TYR A 157 24.32 -2.37 10.64
CA TYR A 157 25.18 -1.18 10.68
C TYR A 157 25.15 -0.59 12.09
N GLN A 158 26.22 0.02 12.60
CA GLN A 158 26.29 0.60 13.97
C GLN A 158 25.22 1.66 14.33
N HIS A 159 24.17 1.85 13.52
CA HIS A 159 23.06 2.78 13.72
C HIS A 159 21.69 2.12 13.45
N GLY A 160 21.31 1.09 14.22
CA GLY A 160 19.91 0.62 14.28
C GLY A 160 18.91 1.74 14.65
N ASN A 161 19.40 2.83 15.23
CA ASN A 161 18.64 4.05 15.49
C ASN A 161 18.20 4.79 14.21
N LEU A 162 18.96 4.72 13.10
CA LEU A 162 18.64 5.47 11.88
C LEU A 162 17.28 5.05 11.29
N PHE A 163 16.98 3.75 11.32
CA PHE A 163 15.74 3.19 10.80
C PHE A 163 14.54 3.54 11.69
N ILE A 164 14.69 3.46 13.02
CA ILE A 164 13.66 3.87 13.99
C ILE A 164 13.40 5.39 13.89
N GLU A 165 14.45 6.19 13.74
CA GLU A 165 14.38 7.64 13.56
C GLU A 165 13.69 8.00 12.23
N THR A 166 13.98 7.27 11.15
CA THR A 166 13.30 7.44 9.84
C THR A 166 11.81 7.10 9.92
N HIS A 167 11.46 6.00 10.60
CA HIS A 167 10.05 5.61 10.80
C HIS A 167 9.30 6.64 11.66
N THR A 168 9.95 7.20 12.68
CA THR A 168 9.36 8.26 13.50
C THR A 168 9.20 9.58 12.72
N ALA A 169 10.13 9.88 11.81
CA ALA A 169 10.04 11.03 10.91
C ALA A 169 8.91 10.89 9.86
N LEU A 170 8.48 9.66 9.55
CA LEU A 170 7.37 9.38 8.62
C LEU A 170 6.03 9.96 9.10
N CYS A 171 5.77 10.00 10.40
CA CYS A 171 4.55 10.65 10.91
C CYS A 171 4.54 12.16 10.61
N SER A 172 5.71 12.82 10.67
CA SER A 172 5.88 14.21 10.27
C SER A 172 5.81 14.39 8.75
N LEU A 173 6.24 13.38 7.97
CA LEU A 173 6.13 13.35 6.52
C LEU A 173 4.67 13.45 6.06
N LEU A 174 3.79 12.62 6.63
CA LEU A 174 2.37 12.62 6.26
C LEU A 174 1.80 14.03 6.41
N GLN A 175 2.09 14.73 7.52
CA GLN A 175 1.65 16.12 7.70
C GLN A 175 2.22 17.09 6.64
N GLY A 176 3.46 16.89 6.20
CA GLY A 176 4.08 17.68 5.12
C GLY A 176 3.43 17.42 3.75
N CYS A 177 3.18 16.15 3.42
CA CYS A 177 2.51 15.75 2.17
C CYS A 177 1.12 16.35 2.11
N LEU A 178 0.34 16.18 3.19
CA LEU A 178 -1.01 16.72 3.31
C LEU A 178 -1.02 18.23 3.01
N LYS A 179 -0.08 19.01 3.54
CA LYS A 179 0.00 20.46 3.27
C LYS A 179 0.29 20.79 1.81
N LYS A 180 1.35 20.20 1.22
CA LYS A 180 1.73 20.48 -0.19
C LYS A 180 0.65 20.00 -1.17
N THR A 181 -0.10 18.94 -0.86
CA THR A 181 -1.25 18.51 -1.67
C THR A 181 -2.35 19.58 -1.74
N LEU A 182 -2.59 20.31 -0.66
CA LEU A 182 -3.61 21.37 -0.62
C LEU A 182 -3.23 22.59 -1.47
N GLU A 183 -1.96 22.73 -1.84
CA GLU A 183 -1.47 23.83 -2.69
C GLU A 183 -1.78 23.60 -4.18
N ASP A 184 -1.88 22.34 -4.62
CA ASP A 184 -2.11 21.97 -6.03
C ASP A 184 -2.86 20.63 -6.15
N PHE A 185 -4.17 20.66 -5.96
CA PHE A 185 -5.00 19.46 -6.07
C PHE A 185 -4.96 18.84 -7.47
N GLU A 186 -4.91 19.65 -8.53
CA GLU A 186 -4.99 19.16 -9.91
C GLU A 186 -3.76 18.32 -10.27
N LYS A 187 -2.60 18.67 -9.75
CA LYS A 187 -1.38 17.88 -9.95
C LYS A 187 -1.37 16.57 -9.17
N TYR A 188 -2.02 16.51 -8.00
CA TYR A 188 -1.81 15.42 -7.05
C TYR A 188 -3.01 14.50 -6.85
N VAL A 189 -4.24 14.94 -7.13
CA VAL A 189 -5.47 14.20 -6.84
C VAL A 189 -6.24 13.96 -8.14
N GLU A 190 -6.62 12.71 -8.39
CA GLU A 190 -7.51 12.35 -9.48
C GLU A 190 -8.93 12.82 -9.19
N LYS A 191 -9.60 13.31 -10.23
CA LYS A 191 -10.94 13.87 -10.13
C LYS A 191 -11.88 13.12 -11.06
N ASP A 192 -12.91 12.47 -10.50
CA ASP A 192 -13.90 11.72 -11.28
C ASP A 192 -15.30 12.35 -11.15
N PRO A 193 -15.88 12.91 -12.23
CA PRO A 193 -17.22 13.52 -12.21
C PRO A 193 -18.34 12.51 -11.90
N ARG A 194 -18.07 11.19 -11.99
CA ARG A 194 -19.04 10.14 -11.68
C ARG A 194 -19.18 9.89 -10.19
N LEU A 195 -18.24 10.35 -9.36
CA LEU A 195 -18.24 10.10 -7.92
C LEU A 195 -19.52 10.64 -7.22
N PRO A 196 -19.93 11.91 -7.42
CA PRO A 196 -21.17 12.40 -6.82
C PRO A 196 -22.41 11.64 -7.30
N ILE A 197 -22.43 11.19 -8.56
CA ILE A 197 -23.52 10.39 -9.14
C ILE A 197 -23.62 9.04 -8.44
N LEU A 198 -22.48 8.36 -8.23
CA LEU A 198 -22.42 7.07 -7.55
C LEU A 198 -22.94 7.18 -6.11
N LEU A 199 -22.44 8.17 -5.35
CA LEU A 199 -22.84 8.38 -3.96
C LEU A 199 -24.31 8.79 -3.86
N GLY A 200 -24.82 9.59 -4.81
CA GLY A 200 -26.24 9.90 -4.91
C GLY A 200 -27.11 8.64 -5.04
N LYS A 201 -26.76 7.75 -5.98
CA LYS A 201 -27.48 6.48 -6.17
C LYS A 201 -27.38 5.54 -4.96
N MET A 202 -26.23 5.50 -4.29
CA MET A 202 -26.07 4.71 -3.06
C MET A 202 -26.94 5.26 -1.93
N LYS A 203 -27.06 6.59 -1.83
CA LYS A 203 -27.90 7.27 -0.85
C LYS A 203 -29.39 7.07 -1.09
N GLU A 204 -29.81 6.91 -2.35
CA GLU A 204 -31.18 6.52 -2.70
C GLU A 204 -31.48 5.07 -2.26
N ALA A 205 -30.48 4.18 -2.31
CA ALA A 205 -30.63 2.76 -1.97
C ALA A 205 -30.46 2.45 -0.48
N GLY A 206 -29.71 3.26 0.26
CA GLY A 206 -29.38 3.01 1.66
C GLY A 206 -28.63 4.18 2.31
N LYS A 207 -28.04 3.94 3.48
CA LYS A 207 -27.24 4.95 4.18
C LYS A 207 -25.81 4.99 3.65
N VAL A 208 -25.19 6.16 3.62
CA VAL A 208 -23.79 6.33 3.21
C VAL A 208 -22.99 6.97 4.33
N PHE A 209 -21.80 6.46 4.64
CA PHE A 209 -20.92 7.10 5.62
C PHE A 209 -19.47 7.20 5.14
N LEU A 210 -18.80 8.25 5.62
CA LEU A 210 -17.37 8.45 5.46
C LEU A 210 -16.68 8.16 6.79
N ALA A 211 -15.60 7.40 6.72
CA ALA A 211 -14.87 6.90 7.86
C ALA A 211 -13.36 6.89 7.56
N THR A 212 -12.68 7.96 7.95
CA THR A 212 -11.28 8.21 7.57
C THR A 212 -10.35 8.44 8.77
N ASN A 213 -9.08 8.10 8.59
CA ASN A 213 -8.00 8.44 9.52
C ASN A 213 -7.58 9.91 9.44
N SER A 214 -7.83 10.59 8.32
CA SER A 214 -7.43 11.98 8.13
C SER A 214 -8.25 12.93 9.02
N SER A 215 -7.66 14.10 9.31
CA SER A 215 -8.32 15.15 10.10
C SER A 215 -9.38 15.90 9.29
N TYR A 216 -10.35 16.50 9.99
CA TYR A 216 -11.46 17.20 9.34
C TYR A 216 -11.04 18.27 8.32
N ASN A 217 -10.09 19.13 8.64
CA ASN A 217 -9.69 20.20 7.73
C ASN A 217 -9.14 19.68 6.41
N TYR A 218 -8.37 18.59 6.48
CA TYR A 218 -7.84 17.94 5.29
C TYR A 218 -8.96 17.24 4.52
N THR A 219 -9.81 16.49 5.22
CA THR A 219 -10.97 15.83 4.63
C THR A 219 -11.89 16.81 3.92
N ASP A 220 -12.23 17.93 4.55
CA ASP A 220 -13.11 18.95 3.99
C ASP A 220 -12.50 19.57 2.73
N ALA A 221 -11.20 19.84 2.71
CA ALA A 221 -10.52 20.40 1.55
C ALA A 221 -10.47 19.41 0.36
N ILE A 222 -10.04 18.17 0.59
CA ILE A 222 -9.96 17.13 -0.45
C ILE A 222 -11.34 16.80 -0.99
N THR A 223 -12.32 16.56 -0.12
CA THR A 223 -13.68 16.23 -0.58
C THR A 223 -14.35 17.43 -1.25
N THR A 224 -14.10 18.66 -0.81
CA THR A 224 -14.59 19.84 -1.56
C THR A 224 -13.99 19.90 -2.97
N TYR A 225 -12.70 19.62 -3.12
CA TYR A 225 -12.08 19.50 -4.44
C TYR A 225 -12.74 18.40 -5.28
N LEU A 226 -12.88 17.18 -4.77
CA LEU A 226 -13.47 16.05 -5.50
C LEU A 226 -14.89 16.35 -6.03
N PHE A 227 -15.68 17.14 -5.29
CA PHE A 227 -17.08 17.45 -5.62
C PHE A 227 -17.27 18.77 -6.37
N SER A 228 -16.22 19.54 -6.68
CA SER A 228 -16.34 20.85 -7.34
C SER A 228 -16.62 20.81 -8.85
N ILE A 229 -16.75 19.64 -9.48
CA ILE A 229 -16.95 19.50 -10.95
C ILE A 229 -18.38 19.86 -11.42
N SER A 230 -19.28 20.29 -10.52
CA SER A 230 -20.67 20.55 -10.88
C SER A 230 -20.89 21.80 -11.77
N GLU A 231 -19.85 22.48 -12.26
CA GLU A 231 -19.99 23.70 -13.07
C GLU A 231 -20.39 23.45 -14.54
N GLU A 232 -20.05 22.29 -15.13
CA GLU A 232 -20.45 21.99 -16.52
C GLU A 232 -21.92 21.54 -16.64
N SER A 233 -22.57 21.26 -15.50
CA SER A 233 -24.00 20.94 -15.40
C SER A 233 -24.77 22.15 -14.88
N ALA A 234 -24.98 23.14 -15.75
CA ALA A 234 -25.50 24.49 -15.46
C ALA A 234 -26.88 24.60 -14.75
N GLU A 235 -27.46 23.51 -14.24
CA GLU A 235 -28.80 23.49 -13.63
C GLU A 235 -28.86 22.85 -12.23
N ALA A 236 -27.79 22.20 -11.75
CA ALA A 236 -27.79 21.59 -10.41
C ALA A 236 -27.15 22.53 -9.38
N SER A 237 -27.93 22.98 -8.39
CA SER A 237 -27.42 23.70 -7.23
C SER A 237 -26.21 22.95 -6.63
N VAL A 238 -25.05 23.61 -6.51
CA VAL A 238 -23.84 23.01 -5.94
C VAL A 238 -24.15 22.50 -4.54
N ARG A 239 -24.30 21.17 -4.42
CA ARG A 239 -24.65 20.52 -3.16
C ARG A 239 -23.37 20.30 -2.35
N PRO A 240 -23.29 20.71 -1.07
CA PRO A 240 -22.10 20.48 -0.27
C PRO A 240 -21.80 18.98 -0.14
N TRP A 241 -20.53 18.58 -0.24
CA TRP A 241 -20.10 17.17 -0.20
C TRP A 241 -20.65 16.41 1.03
N ARG A 242 -20.76 17.11 2.18
CA ARG A 242 -21.29 16.56 3.43
C ARG A 242 -22.68 15.96 3.28
N SER A 243 -23.50 16.54 2.41
CA SER A 243 -24.88 16.09 2.19
C SER A 243 -24.99 14.72 1.50
N TYR A 244 -23.90 14.22 0.89
CA TYR A 244 -23.84 12.87 0.31
C TYR A 244 -23.66 11.79 1.38
N PHE A 245 -23.32 12.17 2.61
CA PHE A 245 -23.07 11.26 3.72
C PHE A 245 -24.14 11.46 4.80
N ASP A 246 -24.65 10.35 5.32
CA ASP A 246 -25.51 10.32 6.50
C ASP A 246 -24.69 10.34 7.79
N LEU A 247 -23.45 9.87 7.76
CA LEU A 247 -22.52 9.99 8.88
C LEU A 247 -21.11 10.28 8.37
N ILE A 248 -20.40 11.18 9.03
CA ILE A 248 -19.01 11.51 8.73
C ILE A 248 -18.21 11.37 10.01
N VAL A 249 -17.19 10.51 9.98
CA VAL A 249 -16.28 10.28 11.09
C VAL A 249 -14.83 10.42 10.59
N VAL A 250 -14.10 11.34 11.22
CA VAL A 250 -12.69 11.63 10.97
C VAL A 250 -11.83 11.14 12.13
N ASP A 251 -10.50 11.19 11.99
CA ASP A 251 -9.54 10.81 13.05
C ASP A 251 -9.79 9.41 13.65
N MET A 252 -10.20 8.42 12.85
CA MET A 252 -10.59 7.10 13.36
C MET A 252 -9.46 6.31 14.07
N GLN A 253 -8.21 6.57 13.73
CA GLN A 253 -7.05 5.80 14.21
C GLN A 253 -7.19 4.29 13.93
N LYS A 254 -7.64 3.92 12.72
CA LYS A 254 -7.63 2.52 12.26
C LYS A 254 -6.22 1.93 12.43
N PRO A 255 -6.08 0.68 12.91
CA PRO A 255 -7.13 -0.32 13.12
C PRO A 255 -7.83 -0.26 14.48
N ARG A 256 -7.41 0.63 15.40
CA ARG A 256 -7.96 0.72 16.77
C ARG A 256 -9.46 0.95 16.77
N PHE A 257 -9.95 1.70 15.78
CA PHE A 257 -11.36 1.95 15.51
C PHE A 257 -12.26 0.69 15.52
N PHE A 258 -11.78 -0.42 14.95
CA PHE A 258 -12.54 -1.67 14.83
C PHE A 258 -12.49 -2.55 16.09
N ALA A 259 -11.72 -2.13 17.10
CA ALA A 259 -11.55 -2.81 18.38
C ALA A 259 -12.07 -1.91 19.51
N GLU A 260 -11.19 -1.42 20.39
CA GLU A 260 -11.56 -0.58 21.54
C GLU A 260 -12.11 0.79 21.14
N GLY A 261 -11.70 1.30 19.96
CA GLY A 261 -11.97 2.67 19.54
C GLY A 261 -11.33 3.72 20.45
N VAL A 262 -11.79 4.95 20.27
CA VAL A 262 -11.43 6.10 21.12
C VAL A 262 -12.69 6.89 21.47
N VAL A 263 -12.56 7.88 22.35
CA VAL A 263 -13.68 8.75 22.74
C VAL A 263 -14.25 9.45 21.51
N LEU A 264 -15.56 9.31 21.29
CA LEU A 264 -16.29 10.03 20.23
C LEU A 264 -16.43 11.51 20.60
N ARG A 265 -16.02 12.38 19.67
CA ARG A 265 -16.15 13.84 19.80
C ARG A 265 -16.87 14.41 18.59
N GLN A 266 -17.44 15.61 18.76
CA GLN A 266 -18.05 16.36 17.66
C GLN A 266 -17.09 17.44 17.16
N VAL A 267 -16.97 17.57 15.84
CA VAL A 267 -16.17 18.62 15.20
C VAL A 267 -16.99 19.90 15.09
N ASN A 268 -16.41 21.04 15.45
CA ASN A 268 -16.93 22.35 15.08
C ASN A 268 -16.53 22.62 13.63
N MET A 269 -17.50 22.59 12.72
CA MET A 269 -17.26 22.67 11.28
C MET A 269 -16.74 24.02 10.80
N ASP A 270 -16.99 25.11 11.55
CA ASP A 270 -16.54 26.47 11.18
C ASP A 270 -15.07 26.68 11.52
N SER A 271 -14.61 26.09 12.63
CA SER A 271 -13.23 26.24 13.12
C SER A 271 -12.35 25.03 12.82
N GLY A 272 -12.94 23.90 12.44
CA GLY A 272 -12.28 22.61 12.29
C GLY A 272 -11.79 21.96 13.59
N LYS A 273 -12.08 22.57 14.75
CA LYS A 273 -11.61 22.09 16.06
C LYS A 273 -12.62 21.17 16.71
N LEU A 274 -12.12 20.25 17.54
CA LEU A 274 -12.97 19.38 18.34
C LEU A 274 -13.69 20.17 19.43
N ARG A 275 -15.00 19.94 19.59
CA ARG A 275 -15.75 20.42 20.74
C ARG A 275 -15.25 19.71 22.01
N VAL A 276 -15.24 20.44 23.13
CA VAL A 276 -14.80 19.91 24.42
C VAL A 276 -15.85 18.93 24.96
N GLY A 277 -15.41 17.76 25.40
CA GLY A 277 -16.25 16.72 26.00
C GLY A 277 -16.50 15.52 25.08
N THR A 278 -17.02 14.45 25.67
CA THR A 278 -17.50 13.25 24.95
C THR A 278 -18.87 13.54 24.37
N TYR A 279 -19.10 13.19 23.11
CA TYR A 279 -20.42 13.33 22.50
C TYR A 279 -21.33 12.18 22.96
N THR A 280 -22.44 12.53 23.61
CA THR A 280 -23.47 11.56 24.07
C THR A 280 -24.85 11.83 23.45
N GLY A 281 -24.92 12.67 22.42
CA GLY A 281 -26.17 13.06 21.77
C GLY A 281 -26.63 12.06 20.70
N SER A 282 -27.88 12.22 20.26
CA SER A 282 -28.39 11.53 19.07
C SER A 282 -27.77 12.11 17.79
N HIS A 283 -27.55 11.27 16.78
CA HIS A 283 -27.03 11.69 15.48
C HIS A 283 -27.71 12.97 14.95
N GLN A 284 -26.90 13.95 14.55
CA GLN A 284 -27.36 15.22 13.96
C GLN A 284 -27.04 15.24 12.47
N HIS A 285 -28.03 15.61 11.65
CA HIS A 285 -27.86 15.71 10.21
C HIS A 285 -26.68 16.65 9.86
N CYS A 286 -25.80 16.20 8.96
CA CYS A 286 -24.57 16.90 8.55
C CYS A 286 -23.54 17.15 9.67
N ALA A 287 -23.70 16.58 10.87
CA ALA A 287 -22.67 16.65 11.89
C ALA A 287 -21.47 15.77 11.54
N VAL A 288 -20.30 16.26 11.93
CA VAL A 288 -19.03 15.54 11.76
C VAL A 288 -18.54 15.11 13.13
N TYR A 289 -18.13 13.85 13.21
CA TYR A 289 -17.58 13.24 14.41
C TYR A 289 -16.11 12.95 14.25
N SER A 290 -15.39 12.85 15.36
CA SER A 290 -13.97 12.51 15.40
C SER A 290 -13.75 11.37 16.39
N GLY A 291 -12.96 10.37 15.98
CA GLY A 291 -12.68 9.18 16.76
C GLY A 291 -13.85 8.19 16.82
N GLY A 292 -14.20 7.71 18.01
CA GLY A 292 -15.23 6.71 18.21
C GLY A 292 -14.78 5.27 17.94
N SER A 293 -15.77 4.39 17.75
CA SER A 293 -15.58 2.98 17.38
C SER A 293 -16.55 2.55 16.28
N SER A 294 -16.29 1.40 15.67
CA SER A 294 -17.19 0.79 14.69
C SER A 294 -18.57 0.49 15.27
N ASP A 295 -18.65 0.17 16.56
CA ASP A 295 -19.91 -0.09 17.25
C ASP A 295 -20.76 1.19 17.32
N MET A 296 -20.13 2.32 17.63
CA MET A 296 -20.81 3.62 17.64
C MET A 296 -21.34 4.00 16.25
N VAL A 297 -20.60 3.70 15.18
CA VAL A 297 -21.10 3.88 13.80
C VAL A 297 -22.35 3.03 13.55
N CYS A 298 -22.32 1.77 13.97
CA CYS A 298 -23.47 0.86 13.85
C CYS A 298 -24.68 1.37 14.64
N GLU A 299 -24.47 1.88 15.86
CA GLU A 299 -25.52 2.46 16.72
C GLU A 299 -26.12 3.74 16.10
N LEU A 300 -25.28 4.70 15.70
CA LEU A 300 -25.73 5.97 15.11
C LEU A 300 -26.50 5.76 13.80
N LEU A 301 -26.09 4.76 13.00
CA LEU A 301 -26.75 4.43 11.74
C LEU A 301 -27.87 3.38 11.91
N GLY A 302 -28.03 2.75 13.07
CA GLY A 302 -29.03 1.71 13.30
C GLY A 302 -28.89 0.50 12.37
N VAL A 303 -27.66 0.07 12.11
CA VAL A 303 -27.33 -1.06 11.22
C VAL A 303 -26.46 -2.08 11.94
N GLN A 304 -26.41 -3.31 11.42
CA GLN A 304 -25.50 -4.35 11.91
C GLN A 304 -24.38 -4.60 10.90
N GLY A 305 -23.31 -5.26 11.34
CA GLY A 305 -22.12 -5.45 10.51
C GLY A 305 -22.40 -6.08 9.13
N LYS A 306 -23.27 -7.08 9.03
CA LYS A 306 -23.60 -7.72 7.74
C LYS A 306 -24.38 -6.84 6.77
N ASP A 307 -24.97 -5.75 7.26
CA ASP A 307 -25.68 -4.76 6.44
C ASP A 307 -24.74 -3.72 5.81
N ILE A 308 -23.50 -3.67 6.29
CA ILE A 308 -22.50 -2.70 5.88
C ILE A 308 -21.60 -3.30 4.80
N LEU A 309 -21.46 -2.59 3.69
CA LEU A 309 -20.35 -2.77 2.74
C LEU A 309 -19.34 -1.65 2.96
N TYR A 310 -18.18 -1.98 3.52
CA TYR A 310 -17.09 -1.05 3.74
C TYR A 310 -16.06 -1.13 2.59
N ILE A 311 -15.74 0.01 2.02
CA ILE A 311 -14.90 0.18 0.84
C ILE A 311 -13.65 0.95 1.26
N GLY A 312 -12.47 0.36 1.07
CA GLY A 312 -11.19 0.93 1.47
C GLY A 312 -10.01 0.29 0.73
N ASP A 313 -8.84 0.91 0.74
CA ASP A 313 -7.61 0.44 0.08
C ASP A 313 -6.67 -0.31 1.05
N HIS A 314 -6.78 -0.04 2.35
CA HIS A 314 -5.88 -0.62 3.33
C HIS A 314 -6.31 -2.05 3.68
N ILE A 315 -5.64 -3.04 3.08
CA ILE A 315 -5.96 -4.47 3.25
C ILE A 315 -6.06 -4.92 4.71
N PHE A 316 -5.16 -4.46 5.57
CA PHE A 316 -5.20 -4.79 7.00
C PHE A 316 -6.17 -3.89 7.80
N GLY A 317 -5.97 -2.57 7.72
CA GLY A 317 -6.70 -1.58 8.50
C GLY A 317 -8.19 -1.56 8.21
N ASP A 318 -8.56 -1.59 6.94
CA ASP A 318 -9.96 -1.47 6.49
C ASP A 318 -10.61 -2.83 6.32
N ILE A 319 -9.96 -3.73 5.59
CA ILE A 319 -10.61 -4.96 5.12
C ILE A 319 -10.50 -6.07 6.16
N LEU A 320 -9.29 -6.45 6.57
CA LEU A 320 -9.10 -7.57 7.48
C LEU A 320 -9.73 -7.31 8.86
N LYS A 321 -9.54 -6.11 9.41
CA LYS A 321 -10.02 -5.76 10.75
C LYS A 321 -11.53 -5.58 10.79
N SER A 322 -12.13 -4.87 9.84
CA SER A 322 -13.61 -4.78 9.78
C SER A 322 -14.25 -6.16 9.58
N LYS A 323 -13.64 -7.03 8.76
CA LYS A 323 -14.15 -8.38 8.55
C LYS A 323 -14.06 -9.25 9.80
N LYS A 324 -12.87 -9.32 10.42
CA LYS A 324 -12.61 -10.22 11.56
C LYS A 324 -13.28 -9.76 12.86
N GLN A 325 -13.27 -8.45 13.14
CA GLN A 325 -13.77 -7.93 14.41
C GLN A 325 -15.27 -7.66 14.35
N GLN A 326 -15.78 -7.19 13.20
CA GLN A 326 -17.14 -6.67 13.09
C GLN A 326 -18.03 -7.43 12.10
N GLY A 327 -17.47 -8.37 11.35
CA GLY A 327 -18.22 -9.17 10.39
C GLY A 327 -18.74 -8.38 9.19
N TRP A 328 -18.18 -7.20 8.91
CA TRP A 328 -18.61 -6.32 7.82
C TRP A 328 -18.44 -7.01 6.46
N GLN A 329 -19.25 -6.62 5.47
CA GLN A 329 -18.93 -6.92 4.07
C GLN A 329 -17.87 -5.92 3.60
N THR A 330 -16.99 -6.36 2.72
CA THR A 330 -15.77 -5.61 2.39
C THR A 330 -15.55 -5.54 0.89
N CYS A 331 -15.18 -4.37 0.39
CA CYS A 331 -14.70 -4.13 -0.96
C CYS A 331 -13.31 -3.51 -0.87
N LEU A 332 -12.31 -4.15 -1.46
CA LEU A 332 -10.94 -3.63 -1.49
C LEU A 332 -10.75 -2.81 -2.75
N VAL A 333 -10.27 -1.57 -2.61
CA VAL A 333 -9.78 -0.77 -3.73
C VAL A 333 -8.31 -1.11 -3.95
N VAL A 334 -7.96 -1.44 -5.20
CA VAL A 334 -6.58 -1.68 -5.65
C VAL A 334 -6.36 -0.73 -6.82
N SER A 335 -5.54 0.30 -6.61
CA SER A 335 -5.34 1.37 -7.60
C SER A 335 -4.32 0.98 -8.67
N GLU A 336 -3.55 -0.08 -8.43
CA GLU A 336 -2.51 -0.60 -9.30
C GLU A 336 -3.09 -1.34 -10.55
N SER A 337 -4.04 -0.72 -11.25
CA SER A 337 -4.81 -1.35 -12.35
C SER A 337 -3.95 -1.75 -13.55
N TRP A 338 -2.78 -1.15 -13.71
CA TRP A 338 -1.80 -1.48 -14.75
C TRP A 338 -1.32 -2.95 -14.66
N GLU A 339 -1.40 -3.58 -13.48
CA GLU A 339 -1.12 -5.01 -13.32
C GLU A 339 -2.05 -5.88 -14.17
N LEU A 340 -3.31 -5.46 -14.36
CA LEU A 340 -4.24 -6.20 -15.23
C LEU A 340 -3.83 -6.15 -16.69
N ASP A 341 -3.25 -5.03 -17.13
CA ASP A 341 -2.77 -4.87 -18.50
C ASP A 341 -1.52 -5.73 -18.72
N ILE A 342 -0.58 -5.76 -17.76
CA ILE A 342 0.59 -6.65 -17.79
C ILE A 342 0.15 -8.11 -17.77
N TRP A 343 -0.77 -8.47 -16.87
CA TRP A 343 -1.30 -9.83 -16.81
C TRP A 343 -1.93 -10.25 -18.13
N ALA A 344 -2.74 -9.39 -18.75
CA ALA A 344 -3.35 -9.68 -20.04
C ALA A 344 -2.31 -9.89 -21.14
N TRP A 345 -1.19 -9.16 -21.09
CA TRP A 345 -0.10 -9.27 -22.04
C TRP A 345 0.78 -10.51 -21.81
N GLU A 346 1.07 -10.86 -20.56
CA GLU A 346 1.97 -11.99 -20.22
C GLU A 346 1.25 -13.31 -19.93
N LYS A 347 -0.08 -13.34 -20.03
CA LYS A 347 -0.88 -14.53 -19.71
C LYS A 347 -0.37 -15.80 -20.39
N GLU A 348 0.02 -15.73 -21.67
CA GLU A 348 0.53 -16.89 -22.40
C GLU A 348 1.84 -17.41 -21.82
N ARG A 349 2.78 -16.52 -21.47
CA ARG A 349 4.03 -16.90 -20.79
C ARG A 349 3.76 -17.55 -19.43
N LEU A 350 2.76 -17.07 -18.70
CA LEU A 350 2.38 -17.68 -17.43
C LEU A 350 1.78 -19.09 -17.61
N GLU A 351 0.97 -19.31 -18.65
CA GLU A 351 0.47 -20.65 -18.95
C GLU A 351 1.61 -21.60 -19.39
N GLU A 352 2.67 -21.08 -20.02
CA GLU A 352 3.87 -21.86 -20.31
C GLU A 352 4.61 -22.25 -19.02
N LEU A 353 4.73 -21.35 -18.04
CA LEU A 353 5.36 -21.63 -16.73
C LEU A 353 4.61 -22.69 -15.92
N LYS A 354 3.29 -22.82 -16.09
CA LYS A 354 2.50 -23.89 -15.43
C LYS A 354 2.78 -25.29 -15.99
N ARG A 355 3.30 -25.40 -17.22
CA ARG A 355 3.55 -26.71 -17.86
C ARG A 355 4.69 -27.47 -17.17
N PRO A 356 5.87 -26.87 -16.92
CA PRO A 356 6.92 -27.49 -16.10
C PRO A 356 6.44 -27.91 -14.72
N ASP A 357 5.66 -27.08 -14.03
CA ASP A 357 5.14 -27.42 -12.69
C ASP A 357 4.23 -28.65 -12.71
N THR A 358 3.35 -28.73 -13.71
CA THR A 358 2.47 -29.88 -13.92
C THR A 358 3.29 -31.13 -14.27
N HIS A 359 4.29 -30.97 -15.13
CA HIS A 359 5.19 -32.05 -15.51
C HIS A 359 6.02 -32.56 -14.33
N LEU A 360 6.50 -31.66 -13.47
CA LEU A 360 7.22 -32.00 -12.25
C LEU A 360 6.32 -32.78 -11.28
N ALA A 361 5.06 -32.37 -11.14
CA ALA A 361 4.08 -33.08 -10.32
C ALA A 361 3.80 -34.50 -10.82
N ASP A 362 3.66 -34.69 -12.14
CA ASP A 362 3.49 -36.00 -12.77
C ASP A 362 4.71 -36.91 -12.53
N ILE A 363 5.93 -36.36 -12.65
CA ILE A 363 7.16 -37.10 -12.35
C ILE A 363 7.15 -37.56 -10.88
N TYR A 364 6.81 -36.68 -9.92
CA TYR A 364 6.75 -37.06 -8.51
C TYR A 364 5.69 -38.14 -8.20
N GLN A 365 4.58 -38.18 -8.95
CA GLN A 365 3.54 -39.21 -8.77
C GLN A 365 3.94 -40.58 -9.31
N HIS A 366 4.87 -40.62 -10.27
CA HIS A 366 5.28 -41.83 -10.98
C HIS A 366 6.72 -42.28 -10.67
N MET A 367 7.36 -41.68 -9.66
CA MET A 367 8.75 -41.98 -9.31
C MET A 367 8.96 -43.41 -8.80
N ASP A 368 9.82 -44.15 -9.52
CA ASP A 368 10.57 -45.30 -9.02
C ASP A 368 12.02 -44.81 -8.81
N GLU A 369 12.67 -45.06 -7.66
CA GLU A 369 13.97 -44.49 -7.21
C GLU A 369 15.17 -44.68 -8.19
N SER A 370 15.14 -44.06 -9.36
CA SER A 370 16.16 -44.18 -10.41
C SER A 370 16.94 -42.88 -10.57
N SER A 371 18.25 -42.99 -10.83
CA SER A 371 19.15 -41.83 -10.94
C SER A 371 18.88 -40.94 -12.16
N CYS A 372 18.16 -41.44 -13.17
CA CYS A 372 17.81 -40.70 -14.38
C CYS A 372 16.69 -39.68 -14.09
N GLU A 373 15.69 -40.07 -13.30
CA GLU A 373 14.55 -39.21 -12.94
C GLU A 373 14.97 -38.04 -12.05
N LEU A 374 15.97 -38.23 -11.18
CA LEU A 374 16.58 -37.14 -10.39
C LEU A 374 17.27 -36.07 -11.26
N GLN A 375 17.87 -36.45 -12.39
CA GLN A 375 18.46 -35.49 -13.34
C GLN A 375 17.38 -34.69 -14.07
N VAL A 376 16.28 -35.35 -14.45
CA VAL A 376 15.12 -34.71 -15.06
C VAL A 376 14.48 -33.71 -14.09
N ILE A 377 14.29 -34.09 -12.82
CA ILE A 377 13.77 -33.18 -11.78
C ILE A 377 14.66 -31.94 -11.63
N ASN A 378 15.98 -32.10 -11.59
CA ASN A 378 16.90 -30.96 -11.47
C ASN A 378 16.90 -30.07 -12.73
N PHE A 379 16.74 -30.66 -13.91
CA PHE A 379 16.61 -29.92 -15.16
C PHE A 379 15.30 -29.11 -15.20
N THR A 380 14.16 -29.74 -14.91
CA THR A 380 12.86 -29.07 -14.89
C THR A 380 12.78 -28.00 -13.78
N LYS A 381 13.38 -28.24 -12.60
CA LYS A 381 13.52 -27.21 -11.55
C LYS A 381 14.33 -26.00 -12.04
N ARG A 382 15.41 -26.23 -12.79
CA ARG A 382 16.16 -25.15 -13.41
C ARG A 382 15.31 -24.44 -14.45
N GLU A 383 14.56 -25.12 -15.31
CA GLU A 383 13.65 -24.45 -16.26
C GLU A 383 12.60 -23.56 -15.60
N ILE A 384 12.13 -23.92 -14.39
CA ILE A 384 11.23 -23.07 -13.59
C ILE A 384 11.97 -21.85 -12.99
N GLN A 385 13.24 -22.02 -12.59
CA GLN A 385 14.08 -20.94 -12.03
C GLN A 385 14.70 -20.02 -13.10
N MET A 386 14.97 -20.51 -14.31
CA MET A 386 15.62 -19.81 -15.41
C MET A 386 14.91 -18.50 -15.82
N PRO A 387 13.57 -18.40 -15.91
CA PRO A 387 12.92 -17.11 -16.15
C PRO A 387 13.14 -16.13 -14.99
N HIS A 388 13.31 -16.61 -13.76
CA HIS A 388 13.63 -15.81 -12.58
C HIS A 388 15.08 -15.30 -12.62
N GLU A 389 16.03 -16.15 -13.04
CA GLU A 389 17.46 -15.81 -13.15
C GLU A 389 17.78 -15.00 -14.42
N SER A 390 17.15 -15.27 -15.56
CA SER A 390 17.38 -14.55 -16.81
C SER A 390 16.89 -13.10 -16.74
N VAL A 391 15.78 -12.84 -16.02
CA VAL A 391 15.32 -11.48 -15.71
C VAL A 391 16.36 -10.75 -14.85
N MET A 392 16.93 -11.43 -13.85
CA MET A 392 17.98 -10.88 -13.01
C MET A 392 19.31 -10.65 -13.76
N GLU A 393 19.69 -11.50 -14.71
CA GLU A 393 20.88 -11.32 -15.54
C GLU A 393 20.72 -10.21 -16.58
N GLN A 394 19.52 -10.03 -17.14
CA GLN A 394 19.23 -8.98 -18.12
C GLN A 394 19.25 -7.57 -17.48
N GLU A 395 18.95 -7.47 -16.17
CA GLU A 395 19.17 -6.27 -15.37
C GLU A 395 20.66 -6.05 -15.04
N ARG A 396 21.42 -7.11 -14.74
CA ARG A 396 22.89 -7.00 -14.59
C ARG A 396 23.59 -6.55 -15.87
N ALA A 397 23.09 -6.96 -17.04
CA ALA A 397 23.66 -6.61 -18.34
C ALA A 397 23.26 -5.20 -18.83
N SER A 398 22.18 -4.62 -18.31
CA SER A 398 21.76 -3.24 -18.60
C SER A 398 22.39 -2.20 -17.66
N LEU A 399 23.09 -2.65 -16.61
CA LEU A 399 24.03 -1.85 -15.83
C LEU A 399 25.38 -1.77 -16.57
N ASP A 400 25.67 -0.62 -17.16
CA ASP A 400 26.88 -0.37 -17.96
C ASP A 400 28.17 -0.68 -17.14
N PRO A 401 29.06 -1.60 -17.59
CA PRO A 401 30.28 -1.97 -16.86
C PRO A 401 31.25 -0.80 -16.65
N ALA A 402 31.11 0.28 -17.43
CA ALA A 402 31.93 1.49 -17.28
C ALA A 402 31.62 2.30 -16.02
N SER A 403 30.50 2.05 -15.34
CA SER A 403 30.13 2.73 -14.08
C SER A 403 30.96 2.25 -12.86
N CYS A 404 31.69 1.13 -12.98
CA CYS A 404 32.47 0.55 -11.88
C CYS A 404 33.77 1.30 -11.56
N LEU A 405 34.20 2.28 -12.37
CA LEU A 405 35.48 2.99 -12.18
C LEU A 405 35.37 4.47 -11.78
N LEU A 406 34.16 5.00 -11.52
CA LEU A 406 33.97 6.41 -11.15
C LEU A 406 33.70 6.59 -9.66
N SER A 407 34.32 7.64 -9.09
CA SER A 407 34.27 8.01 -7.68
C SER A 407 32.83 8.16 -7.16
N CYS A 408 32.63 7.89 -5.87
CA CYS A 408 31.36 7.84 -5.12
C CYS A 408 30.32 8.97 -5.34
N SER A 409 30.61 10.04 -6.08
CA SER A 409 29.71 11.15 -6.33
C SER A 409 28.86 11.06 -7.60
N GLN A 410 29.03 10.04 -8.46
CA GLN A 410 28.37 9.96 -9.77
C GLN A 410 27.60 8.66 -10.05
N ARG A 411 27.33 7.82 -9.05
CA ARG A 411 26.47 6.64 -9.23
C ARG A 411 25.00 7.08 -9.27
N VAL A 412 24.35 6.92 -10.42
CA VAL A 412 22.88 6.85 -10.52
C VAL A 412 22.56 5.39 -10.88
N PRO A 413 22.17 4.54 -9.92
CA PRO A 413 21.70 3.20 -10.24
C PRO A 413 20.28 3.29 -10.80
N VAL A 414 20.01 2.57 -11.88
CA VAL A 414 18.64 2.21 -12.28
C VAL A 414 18.24 1.00 -11.42
N PRO A 415 17.26 1.10 -10.52
CA PRO A 415 16.90 0.05 -9.59
C PRO A 415 16.01 -1.03 -10.23
N PRO A 416 16.20 -2.30 -9.85
CA PRO A 416 15.44 -3.45 -10.35
C PRO A 416 14.10 -3.65 -9.63
N LEU A 417 13.48 -2.56 -9.15
CA LEU A 417 12.25 -2.62 -8.35
C LEU A 417 10.99 -2.90 -9.18
N ALA A 418 11.08 -2.92 -10.52
CA ALA A 418 9.95 -3.16 -11.42
C ALA A 418 9.36 -4.58 -11.32
N PHE A 419 10.15 -5.59 -10.91
CA PHE A 419 9.77 -7.00 -11.04
C PHE A 419 9.14 -7.65 -9.80
N TRP A 420 8.94 -6.92 -8.70
CA TRP A 420 8.32 -7.49 -7.50
C TRP A 420 6.83 -7.87 -7.70
N GLY A 421 6.18 -7.48 -8.80
CA GLY A 421 4.77 -7.78 -9.07
C GLY A 421 4.49 -9.12 -9.75
N LEU A 422 5.53 -9.81 -10.25
CA LEU A 422 5.38 -11.02 -11.08
C LEU A 422 5.42 -12.36 -10.32
N THR A 423 5.42 -12.31 -8.98
CA THR A 423 5.47 -13.50 -8.10
C THR A 423 4.20 -13.72 -7.30
#